data_AF-A0A849ECQ9-F1
#
_entry.id   AF-A0A849ECQ9-F1
#
_cell.length_a   1.000
_cell.length_b   1.000
_cell.length_c   1.000
_cell.angle_alpha   90.00
_cell.angle_beta   90.00
_cell.angle_gamma   90.00
#
_symmetry.space_group_name_H-M   'P 1'
#
loop_
_entity.id
_entity.type
_entity.pdbx_description
1 polymer ?
#
loop_
_entity_poly.entity_id
_entity_poly.type
_entity_poly.pdbx_seq_one_letter_code
_entity_poly.pdbx_strand_id
1 'polypeptide(L)'
;MRFAHFFIDRPIFASVISILIVLMGAISYFQLPVGQYPTIAPPTIVVTANYSGADAETVAETVAAPIEEEINGIENMLYMSSNSTSA
;
A
#
# COMPACT_ATOMS: atom_id res chain seq x y z
N MET A 1 20.18 31.44 28.78
CA MET A 1 18.95 30.76 28.32
C MET A 1 17.97 30.64 29.48
N ARG A 2 16.83 31.34 29.44
CA ARG A 2 15.75 31.21 30.45
C ARG A 2 14.39 31.02 29.75
N PHE A 3 14.33 30.07 28.81
CA PHE A 3 13.11 29.77 28.06
C PHE A 3 11.95 29.39 29.00
N ALA A 4 12.22 28.58 30.03
CA ALA A 4 11.22 28.19 31.03
C ALA A 4 10.66 29.36 31.86
N HIS A 5 11.45 30.41 32.13
CA HIS A 5 10.97 31.55 32.91
C HIS A 5 9.97 32.41 32.14
N PHE A 6 10.13 32.54 30.83
CA PHE A 6 9.17 33.25 29.98
C PHE A 6 7.76 32.63 30.05
N PHE A 7 7.65 31.30 30.15
CA PHE A 7 6.38 30.60 30.31
C PHE A 7 5.81 30.71 31.73
N ILE A 8 6.67 30.81 32.75
CA ILE A 8 6.27 31.01 34.16
C ILE A 8 5.75 32.43 34.40
N ASP A 9 6.44 33.44 33.85
CA ASP A 9 6.09 34.86 34.03
C ASP A 9 4.82 35.26 33.27
N ARG A 10 4.40 34.47 32.26
CA ARG A 10 3.19 34.69 31.46
C ARG A 10 2.31 33.44 31.43
N PRO A 11 1.60 33.13 32.53
CA PRO A 11 0.79 31.91 32.65
C PRO A 11 -0.35 31.84 31.62
N ILE A 12 -0.91 32.98 31.22
CA ILE A 12 -1.97 33.03 30.19
C ILE A 12 -1.43 32.55 28.83
N PHE A 13 -0.23 32.98 28.46
CA PHE A 13 0.40 32.58 27.19
C PHE A 13 0.73 31.08 27.17
N ALA A 14 1.25 30.55 28.29
CA ALA A 14 1.52 29.13 28.44
C ALA A 14 0.25 28.28 28.31
N SER A 15 -0.86 28.71 28.93
CA SER A 15 -2.16 28.02 28.85
C SER A 15 -2.72 28.01 27.43
N VAL A 16 -2.62 29.11 26.69
CA VAL A 16 -3.10 29.18 25.29
C VAL A 16 -2.31 28.22 24.40
N ILE A 17 -0.99 28.14 24.55
CA ILE A 17 -0.17 27.19 23.79
C ILE A 17 -0.51 25.75 24.14
N SER A 18 -0.70 25.44 25.43
CA SER A 18 -1.12 24.11 25.88
C SER A 18 -2.44 23.69 25.23
N ILE A 19 -3.44 24.58 25.23
CA ILE A 19 -4.74 24.35 24.58
C ILE A 19 -4.58 24.15 23.07
N LEU A 20 -3.74 24.95 22.41
CA LEU A 20 -3.46 24.80 20.98
C LEU A 20 -2.87 23.43 20.67
N ILE A 21 -1.90 22.96 21.45
CA ILE A 21 -1.27 21.65 21.28
C ILE A 21 -2.30 20.53 21.46
N VAL A 22 -3.15 20.62 22.48
CA VAL A 22 -4.21 19.63 22.74
C VAL A 22 -5.24 19.60 21.61
N LEU A 23 -5.68 20.76 21.12
CA LEU A 23 -6.63 20.85 20.01
C LEU A 23 -6.04 20.29 18.72
N MET A 24 -4.79 20.65 18.42
CA MET A 24 -4.10 20.17 17.21
C MET A 24 -3.89 18.65 17.27
N GLY A 25 -3.51 18.12 18.44
CA GLY A 25 -3.40 16.68 18.67
C GLY A 25 -4.74 15.95 18.55
N ALA A 26 -5.82 16.53 19.07
CA ALA A 26 -7.17 15.96 18.96
C ALA A 26 -7.63 15.88 17.49
N ILE A 27 -7.40 16.94 16.70
CA ILE A 27 -7.74 16.96 15.27
C ILE A 27 -6.92 15.91 14.52
N SER A 28 -5.61 15.83 14.76
CA SER A 28 -4.74 14.85 14.12
C SER A 28 -5.11 13.41 14.46
N TYR A 29 -5.60 13.14 15.67
CA TYR A 29 -6.06 11.81 16.08
C TYR A 29 -7.23 11.31 15.22
N PHE A 30 -8.20 12.17 14.91
CA PHE A 30 -9.32 11.80 14.04
C PHE A 30 -8.92 11.66 12.56
N GLN A 31 -7.84 12.33 12.15
CA GLN A 31 -7.34 12.26 10.77
C GLN A 31 -6.42 11.05 10.54
N LEU A 32 -5.97 10.37 11.59
CA LEU A 32 -5.03 9.26 11.46
C LEU A 32 -5.75 8.04 10.86
N PRO A 33 -5.35 7.57 9.66
CA PRO A 33 -5.92 6.36 9.10
C PRO A 33 -5.48 5.15 9.94
N VAL A 34 -6.44 4.48 10.55
CA VAL A 34 -6.19 3.23 11.30
C VAL A 34 -6.27 2.06 10.33
N GLY A 35 -5.12 1.56 9.90
CA GLY A 35 -5.05 0.29 9.17
C GLY A 35 -5.21 -0.87 10.14
N GLN A 36 -6.29 -1.66 10.05
CA GLN A 36 -6.51 -2.84 10.90
C GLN A 36 -5.59 -4.01 10.54
N TYR A 37 -5.13 -4.04 9.29
CA TYR A 37 -4.16 -4.99 8.80
C TYR A 37 -3.13 -4.19 8.01
N PRO A 38 -1.83 -4.22 8.39
CA PRO A 38 -0.79 -3.70 7.51
C PRO A 38 -0.89 -4.46 6.18
N THR A 39 -0.67 -3.78 5.05
CA THR A 39 -0.56 -4.43 3.74
C THR A 39 0.75 -5.22 3.72
N ILE A 40 0.76 -6.39 4.36
CA ILE A 40 1.82 -7.40 4.29
C ILE A 40 1.82 -8.14 2.95
N ALA A 41 0.95 -7.75 2.01
CA ALA A 41 0.89 -8.35 0.70
C ALA A 41 2.07 -7.85 -0.16
N PRO A 42 2.95 -8.74 -0.65
CA PRO A 42 3.91 -8.37 -1.68
C PRO A 42 3.16 -7.87 -2.93
N PRO A 43 3.71 -6.90 -3.68
CA PRO A 43 3.09 -6.40 -4.90
C PRO A 43 2.92 -7.57 -5.88
N THR A 44 1.67 -7.89 -6.22
CA THR A 44 1.34 -9.00 -7.12
C THR A 44 0.83 -8.44 -8.43
N ILE A 45 1.37 -8.93 -9.54
CA ILE A 45 0.94 -8.61 -10.90
C ILE A 45 0.00 -9.73 -11.35
N VAL A 46 -1.21 -9.38 -11.80
CA VAL A 46 -2.19 -10.34 -12.30
C VAL A 46 -2.40 -10.09 -13.79
N VAL A 47 -2.15 -11.12 -14.59
CA VAL A 47 -2.33 -11.08 -16.05
C VAL A 47 -3.45 -12.06 -16.41
N THR A 48 -4.51 -11.56 -17.03
CA THR A 48 -5.66 -12.36 -17.47
C THR A 48 -5.78 -12.26 -18.97
N ALA A 49 -5.70 -13.40 -19.65
CA ALA A 49 -5.97 -13.52 -21.08
C ALA A 49 -7.14 -14.49 -21.30
N ASN A 50 -7.99 -14.20 -22.29
CA ASN A 50 -9.14 -15.04 -22.62
C ASN A 50 -9.04 -15.48 -24.08
N TYR A 51 -9.11 -16.79 -24.33
CA TYR A 51 -9.08 -17.38 -25.66
C TYR A 51 -10.19 -18.44 -25.75
N SER A 52 -11.32 -18.05 -26.35
CA SER A 52 -12.54 -18.84 -26.37
C SER A 52 -12.53 -19.87 -27.51
N GLY A 53 -13.08 -21.06 -27.25
CA GLY A 53 -13.21 -22.12 -28.25
C GLY A 53 -11.94 -22.93 -28.47
N ALA A 54 -10.98 -22.87 -27.54
CA ALA A 54 -9.74 -23.63 -27.57
C ALA A 54 -9.60 -24.51 -26.33
N ASP A 55 -9.05 -25.72 -26.53
CA ASP A 55 -8.71 -26.61 -25.43
C ASP A 55 -7.62 -25.99 -24.55
N ALA A 56 -7.55 -26.42 -23.28
CA ALA A 56 -6.60 -25.88 -22.30
C ALA A 56 -5.13 -25.97 -22.77
N GLU A 57 -4.77 -27.05 -23.48
CA GLU A 57 -3.45 -27.26 -24.09
C GLU A 57 -3.13 -26.17 -25.13
N THR A 58 -4.09 -25.90 -26.03
CA THR A 58 -3.95 -24.88 -27.07
C THR A 58 -3.81 -23.49 -26.47
N VAL A 59 -4.58 -23.16 -25.42
CA VAL A 59 -4.47 -21.88 -24.72
C VAL A 59 -3.10 -21.73 -24.05
N ALA A 60 -2.58 -22.82 -23.47
CA ALA A 60 -1.27 -22.81 -22.82
C ALA A 60 -0.14 -22.54 -23.83
N GLU A 61 -0.11 -23.25 -24.96
CA GLU A 61 0.95 -23.09 -25.96
C GLU A 61 0.88 -21.77 -26.73
N THR A 62 -0.33 -21.30 -27.05
CA THR A 62 -0.50 -20.14 -27.95
C THR A 62 -0.63 -18.80 -27.24
N VAL A 63 -1.06 -18.80 -25.98
CA VAL A 63 -1.31 -17.57 -25.22
C VAL A 63 -0.49 -17.51 -23.94
N ALA A 64 -0.45 -18.57 -23.14
CA ALA A 64 0.31 -18.53 -21.88
C ALA A 64 1.83 -18.52 -22.12
N ALA A 65 2.35 -19.39 -22.99
CA ALA A 65 3.78 -19.49 -23.29
C ALA A 65 4.43 -18.15 -23.74
N PRO A 66 3.88 -17.41 -24.71
CA PRO A 66 4.49 -16.12 -25.11
C PRO A 66 4.39 -15.06 -24.00
N ILE A 67 3.32 -15.07 -23.20
CA ILE A 67 3.17 -14.15 -22.07
C ILE A 67 4.20 -14.46 -20.98
N GLU A 68 4.45 -15.74 -20.70
CA GLU A 68 5.48 -16.17 -19.76
C GLU A 68 6.88 -15.80 -20.23
N GLU A 69 7.19 -15.95 -21.50
CA GLU A 69 8.52 -15.61 -22.04
C GLU A 69 8.82 -14.11 -21.93
N GLU A 70 7.84 -13.24 -22.19
CA GLU A 70 7.98 -11.78 -22.04
C GLU A 70 8.00 -11.31 -20.57
N ILE A 71 7.33 -12.04 -19.68
CA ILE A 71 7.30 -11.74 -18.23
C ILE A 71 8.53 -12.34 -17.53
N ASN A 72 9.13 -13.39 -18.07
CA ASN A 72 10.31 -14.00 -17.49
C ASN A 72 11.53 -13.08 -17.66
N GLY A 73 11.97 -12.46 -16.55
CA GLY A 73 13.09 -11.53 -16.55
C GLY A 73 12.78 -10.14 -16.00
N ILE A 74 11.55 -9.84 -15.57
CA ILE A 74 11.29 -8.63 -14.78
C ILE A 74 12.10 -8.66 -13.48
N GLU A 75 12.78 -7.54 -13.21
CA GLU A 75 13.55 -7.35 -11.99
C GLU A 75 12.65 -7.48 -10.75
N ASN A 76 13.15 -8.15 -9.72
CA ASN A 76 12.49 -8.31 -8.42
C ASN A 76 11.22 -9.19 -8.42
N MET A 77 11.05 -10.08 -9.41
CA MET A 77 10.03 -11.14 -9.39
C MET A 77 10.43 -12.29 -8.45
N LEU A 78 9.58 -12.64 -7.47
CA LEU A 78 9.86 -13.72 -6.52
C LEU A 78 9.23 -15.06 -6.95
N TYR A 79 8.00 -15.04 -7.44
CA TYR A 79 7.27 -16.21 -7.92
C TYR A 79 6.37 -15.83 -9.09
N MET A 80 6.26 -16.73 -10.07
CA MET A 80 5.28 -16.68 -11.16
C MET A 80 4.46 -17.97 -11.12
N SER A 81 3.14 -17.85 -11.22
CA SER A 81 2.23 -18.99 -11.35
C SER A 81 1.27 -18.70 -12.49
N SER A 82 1.20 -19.64 -13.44
CA SER A 82 0.33 -19.59 -14.60
C SER A 82 -0.71 -20.70 -14.48
N ASN A 83 -1.97 -20.39 -14.77
CA ASN A 83 -3.05 -21.37 -14.79
C ASN A 83 -3.85 -21.17 -16.08
N SER A 84 -3.92 -22.21 -16.91
CA SER A 84 -4.75 -22.24 -18.11
C SER A 84 -5.92 -23.19 -17.89
N THR A 85 -7.14 -22.67 -18.00
CA THR A 85 -8.37 -23.45 -17.85
C THR A 85 -9.15 -23.38 -19.15
N SER A 86 -9.73 -24.51 -19.59
CA SER A 86 -10.66 -24.56 -20.72
C SER A 86 -11.94 -23.80 -20.36
N ALA A 87 -12.35 -22.86 -21.22
CA ALA A 87 -13.61 -22.10 -21.09
C ALA A 87 -14.71 -22.67 -22.00
#